data_AF-A0A5K1G3C9-F1
#
_entry.id   AF-A0A5K1G3C9-F1
#
_cell.length_a   1.000
_cell.length_b   1.000
_cell.length_c   1.000
_cell.angle_alpha   90.00
_cell.angle_beta   90.00
_cell.angle_gamma   90.00
#
_symmetry.space_group_name_H-M   'P 1'
#
loop_
_entity.id
_entity.type
_entity.pdbx_description
1 polymer ?
#
loop_
_entity_poly.entity_id
_entity_poly.type
_entity_poly.pdbx_seq_one_letter_code
_entity_poly.pdbx_strand_id
1 'polypeptide(L)'
;GEQLFPSPASKHKLLIQKAGGKVSQVRAILSSSTKLQAVQIPTQWYNLVADLPKKPPPALHPKTHKPVKFEDLSPLFPDELIMQEVTEEKFIDIPDEVIDVYRLWRPTPLL
;
A
#
# COMPACT_ATOMS: atom_id res chain seq x y z
N GLY A 1 -12.76 2.68 -40.18
CA GLY A 1 -11.37 2.80 -39.72
C GLY A 1 -11.22 1.90 -38.52
N GLU A 2 -10.89 0.66 -38.79
CA GLU A 2 -10.80 -0.47 -37.86
C GLU A 2 -9.38 -0.50 -37.29
N GLN A 3 -9.22 -0.56 -35.97
CA GLN A 3 -7.95 -0.97 -35.36
C GLN A 3 -8.20 -2.14 -34.41
N LEU A 4 -7.77 -3.29 -34.92
CA LEU A 4 -7.52 -4.57 -34.27
C LEU A 4 -6.72 -4.44 -32.97
N PHE A 5 -7.23 -5.03 -31.90
CA PHE A 5 -6.40 -5.73 -30.92
C PHE A 5 -6.82 -7.19 -30.89
N PRO A 6 -5.91 -8.17 -31.08
CA PRO A 6 -6.28 -9.57 -31.25
C PRO A 6 -6.58 -10.26 -29.91
N SER A 7 -7.67 -11.02 -29.92
CA SER A 7 -8.04 -12.03 -28.92
C SER A 7 -7.11 -13.25 -28.99
N PRO A 8 -6.52 -13.76 -27.89
CA PRO A 8 -5.80 -15.02 -27.91
C PRO A 8 -6.71 -16.16 -27.46
N ALA A 9 -7.71 -16.50 -28.26
CA ALA A 9 -8.37 -17.81 -28.18
C ALA A 9 -7.80 -18.73 -29.27
N SER A 10 -6.51 -19.05 -29.16
CA SER A 10 -5.87 -20.06 -30.02
C SER A 10 -6.41 -21.43 -29.62
N LYS A 11 -7.32 -21.96 -30.44
CA LYS A 11 -7.80 -23.34 -30.36
C LYS A 11 -6.67 -24.28 -30.78
N HIS A 12 -5.82 -24.69 -29.83
CA HIS A 12 -4.96 -25.84 -30.06
C HIS A 12 -5.82 -27.11 -29.99
N LYS A 13 -6.20 -27.61 -31.16
CA LYS A 13 -6.77 -28.94 -31.35
C LYS A 13 -5.67 -29.97 -31.05
N LEU A 14 -5.53 -30.36 -29.79
CA LEU A 14 -4.68 -31.48 -29.41
C LEU A 14 -5.40 -32.77 -29.83
N LEU A 15 -4.97 -33.34 -30.96
CA LEU A 15 -5.41 -34.64 -31.43
C LEU A 15 -4.79 -35.72 -30.54
N ILE A 16 -5.50 -36.17 -29.52
CA ILE A 16 -5.14 -37.39 -28.78
C ILE A 16 -5.86 -38.57 -29.44
N GLN A 17 -5.14 -39.32 -30.28
CA GLN A 17 -5.50 -40.69 -30.61
C GLN A 17 -4.98 -41.61 -29.50
N LYS A 18 -5.87 -42.27 -28.76
CA LYS A 18 -5.67 -43.66 -28.27
C LYS A 18 -7.02 -44.33 -28.00
N ALA A 19 -7.02 -45.63 -28.27
CA ALA A 19 -8.15 -46.55 -28.29
C ALA A 19 -8.78 -46.80 -26.92
N GLY A 20 -10.09 -47.07 -26.94
CA GLY A 20 -10.80 -47.94 -25.99
C GLY A 20 -10.72 -47.59 -24.50
N GLY A 21 -11.66 -46.79 -24.01
CA GLY A 21 -11.88 -46.62 -22.56
C GLY A 21 -12.80 -45.43 -22.26
N LYS A 22 -13.86 -45.65 -21.49
CA LYS A 22 -14.87 -44.67 -21.09
C LYS A 22 -14.20 -43.41 -20.47
N VAL A 23 -14.33 -42.26 -21.12
CA VAL A 23 -13.80 -40.98 -20.62
C VAL A 23 -14.87 -40.30 -19.76
N SER A 24 -14.67 -40.26 -18.45
CA SER A 24 -15.50 -39.45 -17.55
C SER A 24 -14.99 -38.01 -17.53
N GLN A 25 -15.79 -37.06 -18.02
CA GLN A 25 -15.53 -35.63 -17.88
C GLN A 25 -15.76 -35.22 -16.42
N VAL A 26 -14.69 -35.01 -15.67
CA VAL A 26 -14.76 -34.28 -14.39
C VAL A 26 -14.53 -32.81 -14.72
N ARG A 27 -15.61 -32.01 -14.71
CA ARG A 27 -15.48 -30.54 -14.78
C ARG A 27 -15.05 -30.05 -13.40
N ALA A 28 -13.82 -29.55 -13.28
CA ALA A 28 -13.42 -28.75 -12.14
C ALA A 28 -14.26 -27.46 -12.15
N ILE A 29 -15.21 -27.33 -11.22
CA ILE A 29 -15.89 -26.07 -10.97
C ILE A 29 -14.92 -25.24 -10.13
N LEU A 30 -14.23 -24.30 -10.77
CA LEU A 30 -13.54 -23.25 -10.04
C LEU A 30 -14.61 -22.40 -9.36
N SER A 31 -14.80 -22.62 -8.06
CA SER A 31 -15.59 -21.72 -7.22
C SER A 31 -14.84 -20.39 -7.12
N SER A 32 -15.09 -19.48 -8.06
CA SER A 32 -14.55 -18.13 -8.05
C SER A 32 -15.39 -17.23 -7.13
N SER A 33 -15.47 -17.56 -5.85
CA SER A 33 -16.14 -16.73 -4.84
C SER A 33 -15.20 -16.30 -3.73
N THR A 34 -14.04 -15.78 -4.08
CA THR A 34 -13.30 -14.85 -3.21
C THR A 34 -13.55 -13.44 -3.73
N LYS A 35 -14.57 -12.79 -3.17
CA LYS A 35 -14.74 -11.35 -3.29
C LYS A 35 -13.53 -10.71 -2.59
N LEU A 36 -12.51 -10.32 -3.36
CA LEU A 36 -11.41 -9.50 -2.86
C LEU A 36 -12.06 -8.26 -2.23
N GLN A 37 -12.05 -8.17 -0.90
CA GLN A 37 -12.54 -6.97 -0.24
C GLN A 37 -11.73 -5.80 -0.78
N ALA A 38 -12.42 -4.72 -1.17
CA ALA A 38 -11.73 -3.51 -1.58
C ALA A 38 -10.81 -3.09 -0.43
N VAL A 39 -9.51 -2.93 -0.72
CA VAL A 39 -8.57 -2.39 0.25
C VAL A 39 -9.11 -1.01 0.66
N GLN A 40 -9.19 -0.76 1.96
CA GLN A 40 -9.64 0.54 2.49
C GLN A 40 -8.43 1.45 2.69
N ILE A 41 -8.65 2.77 2.65
CA ILE A 41 -7.60 3.73 3.01
C ILE A 41 -7.42 3.68 4.54
N PRO A 42 -6.19 3.49 5.05
CA PRO A 42 -5.93 3.56 6.49
C PRO A 42 -6.29 4.94 7.06
N THR A 43 -6.70 4.98 8.32
CA THR A 43 -7.05 6.22 9.04
C THR A 43 -5.95 6.71 9.99
N GLN A 44 -4.85 5.96 10.12
CA GLN A 44 -3.74 6.28 11.00
C GLN A 44 -2.41 6.05 10.29
N TRP A 45 -1.44 6.93 10.52
CA TRP A 45 -0.03 6.69 10.21
C TRP A 45 0.61 5.86 11.34
N TYR A 46 1.55 5.01 10.98
CA TYR A 46 2.32 4.22 11.94
C TYR A 46 3.74 4.78 12.07
N ASN A 47 4.12 5.11 13.31
CA ASN A 47 5.45 5.60 13.65
C ASN A 47 6.36 4.43 14.03
N LEU A 48 7.31 4.11 13.15
CA LEU A 48 8.26 3.03 13.38
C LEU A 48 9.14 3.28 14.61
N VAL A 49 9.45 4.54 14.96
CA VAL A 49 10.37 4.88 16.05
C VAL A 49 9.89 4.34 17.40
N ALA A 50 8.58 4.22 17.59
CA ALA A 50 7.96 3.67 18.79
C ALA A 50 8.37 2.22 19.08
N ASP A 51 8.74 1.45 18.05
CA ASP A 51 9.10 0.03 18.17
C ASP A 51 10.61 -0.25 18.00
N LEU A 52 11.42 0.78 17.80
CA LEU A 52 12.87 0.59 17.64
C LEU A 52 13.53 0.22 18.98
N PRO A 53 14.39 -0.82 19.01
CA PRO A 53 15.09 -1.23 20.23
C PRO A 53 16.07 -0.17 20.76
N LYS A 54 16.54 0.70 19.85
CA LYS A 54 17.33 1.88 20.15
C LYS A 54 16.78 3.03 19.32
N LYS A 55 16.35 4.11 19.99
CA LYS A 55 15.85 5.31 19.32
C LYS A 55 16.98 5.97 18.50
N PRO A 56 16.67 6.58 17.33
CA PRO A 56 17.61 7.42 16.61
C PRO A 56 18.13 8.55 17.52
N PRO A 57 19.39 9.00 17.35
CA PRO A 57 19.86 10.18 18.06
C PRO A 57 19.02 11.39 17.66
N PRO A 58 18.80 12.35 18.57
CA PRO A 58 18.05 13.56 18.23
C PRO A 58 18.80 14.37 17.18
N ALA A 59 18.05 15.07 16.32
CA ALA A 59 18.62 16.07 15.44
C ALA A 59 19.34 17.15 16.27
N LEU A 60 20.49 17.62 15.78
CA LEU A 60 21.31 18.61 16.47
C LEU A 60 21.26 19.95 15.72
N HIS A 61 21.16 21.04 16.48
CA HIS A 61 21.26 22.39 15.92
C HIS A 61 22.68 22.65 15.39
N PRO A 62 22.84 23.12 14.14
CA PRO A 62 24.13 23.11 13.44
C PRO A 62 25.20 24.03 14.04
N LYS A 63 24.82 25.05 14.82
CA LYS A 63 25.79 25.96 15.48
C LYS A 63 26.14 25.55 16.90
N THR A 64 25.18 25.00 17.63
CA THR A 64 25.32 24.75 19.08
C THR A 64 25.64 23.28 19.36
N HIS A 65 25.37 22.40 18.40
CA HIS A 65 25.54 20.95 18.49
C HIS A 65 24.75 20.33 19.65
N LYS A 66 23.71 21.05 20.11
CA LYS A 66 22.74 20.57 21.10
C LYS A 66 21.49 20.07 20.37
N PRO A 67 20.68 19.20 20.99
CA PRO A 67 19.38 18.81 20.42
C PRO A 67 18.56 20.04 19.99
N VAL A 68 17.98 20.00 18.79
CA VAL A 68 17.10 21.07 18.31
C VAL A 68 15.85 21.14 19.19
N LYS A 69 15.39 22.36 19.42
CA LYS A 69 14.13 22.64 20.11
C LYS A 69 13.04 22.98 19.10
N PHE A 70 11.80 23.02 19.59
CA PHE A 70 10.65 23.43 18.80
C PHE A 70 10.88 24.80 18.14
N GLU A 71 11.36 25.78 18.90
CA GLU A 71 11.54 27.16 18.43
C GLU A 71 12.64 27.28 17.36
N ASP A 72 13.57 26.32 17.32
CA ASP A 72 14.60 26.25 16.28
C ASP A 72 14.02 25.78 14.93
N LEU A 73 12.88 25.08 14.95
CA LEU A 73 12.22 24.48 13.80
C LEU A 73 11.00 25.28 13.31
N SER A 74 10.28 25.98 14.20
CA SER A 74 9.08 26.77 13.86
C SER A 74 9.26 27.76 12.69
N PRO A 75 10.44 28.37 12.47
CA PRO A 75 10.64 29.22 11.29
C PRO A 75 10.71 28.47 9.96
N LEU A 76 10.90 27.15 9.98
CA LEU A 76 11.16 26.31 8.80
C LEU A 76 9.98 25.40 8.46
N PHE A 77 9.22 24.97 9.45
CA PHE A 77 8.16 23.99 9.31
C PHE A 77 6.89 24.42 10.04
N PRO A 78 5.71 24.01 9.54
CA PRO A 78 4.46 24.12 10.30
C PRO A 78 4.53 23.34 11.62
N ASP A 79 3.89 23.88 12.66
CA ASP A 79 3.86 23.31 14.01
C ASP A 79 3.42 21.83 14.02
N GLU A 80 2.41 21.48 13.22
CA GLU A 80 1.91 20.10 13.09
C GLU A 80 2.98 19.11 12.59
N LEU A 81 3.81 19.51 11.64
CA LEU A 81 4.90 18.65 11.15
C LEU A 81 6.01 18.51 12.20
N ILE A 82 6.26 19.57 12.98
CA ILE A 82 7.23 19.51 14.08
C ILE A 82 6.73 18.58 15.18
N MET A 83 5.43 18.63 15.50
CA MET A 83 4.82 17.71 16.47
C MET A 83 4.93 16.24 16.03
N GLN A 84 4.75 15.96 14.74
CA GLN A 84 4.96 14.61 14.19
C GLN A 84 6.42 14.14 14.28
N GLU A 85 7.40 15.04 14.17
CA GLU A 85 8.82 14.67 14.29
C GLU A 85 9.21 14.28 15.72
N VAL A 86 8.62 14.95 16.72
CA VAL A 86 8.98 14.75 18.14
C VAL A 86 8.09 13.78 18.88
N THR A 87 6.97 13.34 18.29
CA THR A 87 6.04 12.42 18.94
C THR A 87 6.61 11.01 19.11
N GLU A 88 6.30 10.38 20.23
CA GLU A 88 6.61 8.98 20.52
C GLU A 88 5.40 8.05 20.35
N GLU A 89 4.26 8.60 19.90
CA GLU A 89 3.05 7.83 19.66
C GLU A 89 3.25 6.84 18.51
N LYS A 90 2.72 5.62 18.69
CA LYS A 90 2.83 4.54 17.71
C LYS A 90 1.89 4.73 16.51
N PHE A 91 0.70 5.24 16.76
CA PHE A 91 -0.32 5.51 15.75
C PHE A 91 -0.75 6.97 15.87
N ILE A 92 -0.78 7.65 14.74
CA ILE A 92 -1.15 9.07 14.64
C ILE A 92 -2.34 9.15 13.70
N ASP A 93 -3.44 9.75 14.13
CA ASP A 93 -4.62 9.91 13.27
C ASP A 93 -4.29 10.76 12.05
N ILE A 94 -4.73 10.30 10.88
CA ILE A 94 -4.60 11.05 9.64
C ILE A 94 -5.73 12.09 9.63
N PRO A 95 -5.43 13.40 9.49
CA PRO A 95 -6.46 14.42 9.41
C PRO A 95 -7.45 14.13 8.28
N ASP A 96 -8.74 14.41 8.50
CA ASP A 96 -9.81 14.13 7.52
C ASP A 96 -9.52 14.75 6.14
N GLU A 97 -8.98 15.97 6.11
CA GLU A 97 -8.58 16.66 4.87
C GLU A 97 -7.50 15.89 4.10
N VAL A 98 -6.59 15.23 4.81
CA VAL A 98 -5.53 14.42 4.18
C VAL A 98 -6.11 13.09 3.67
N ILE A 99 -7.05 12.49 4.39
CA ILE A 99 -7.80 11.32 3.92
C ILE A 99 -8.56 11.66 2.62
N ASP A 100 -9.21 12.82 2.57
CA ASP A 100 -9.92 13.30 1.38
C ASP A 100 -8.99 13.45 0.17
N VAL A 101 -7.79 13.96 0.38
CA VAL A 101 -6.76 14.02 -0.67
C VAL A 101 -6.30 12.61 -1.08
N TYR A 102 -6.08 11.70 -0.13
CA TYR A 102 -5.67 10.32 -0.44
C TYR A 102 -6.69 9.59 -1.31
N ARG A 103 -7.99 9.85 -1.13
CA ARG A 103 -9.08 9.22 -1.93
C ARG A 103 -8.95 9.45 -3.44
N LEU A 104 -8.17 10.44 -3.88
CA LEU A 104 -7.97 10.71 -5.31
C LEU A 104 -7.15 9.63 -6.03
N TRP A 105 -6.24 8.93 -5.34
CA TRP A 105 -5.36 7.91 -5.97
C TRP A 105 -4.99 6.72 -5.07
N ARG A 106 -5.48 6.68 -3.83
CA ARG A 106 -5.31 5.55 -2.90
C ARG A 106 -6.61 4.74 -2.78
N PRO A 107 -6.50 3.45 -2.38
CA PRO A 107 -5.26 2.70 -2.23
C PRO A 107 -4.66 2.32 -3.58
N THR A 108 -3.33 2.30 -3.66
CA THR A 108 -2.65 1.83 -4.86
C THR A 108 -2.72 0.30 -4.86
N PRO A 109 -3.29 -0.32 -5.92
CA PRO A 109 -3.46 -1.77 -5.96
C PRO A 109 -2.09 -2.47 -5.98
N LEU A 110 -2.04 -3.63 -5.32
CA LEU A 110 -0.90 -4.55 -5.40
C LEU A 110 -1.14 -5.50 -6.58
N LEU A 111 -0.20 -5.57 -7.52
CA LEU A 111 -0.26 -6.40 -8.73
C LEU A 111 0.60 -7.67 -8.60
#